data_AF-A0A924ZRJ1-F1
#
_entry.id   AF-A0A924ZRJ1-F1
#
_cell.length_a   1.000
_cell.length_b   1.000
_cell.length_c   1.000
_cell.angle_alpha   90.00
_cell.angle_beta   90.00
_cell.angle_gamma   90.00
#
_symmetry.space_group_name_H-M   'P 1'
#
loop_
_entity.id
_entity.type
_entity.pdbx_description
1 polymer ?
#
loop_
_entity_poly.entity_id
_entity_poly.type
_entity_poly.pdbx_seq_one_letter_code
_entity_poly.pdbx_strand_id
1 'polypeptide(L)' 'MKIKHTLQLFLFLLVQVTFGQTEAVKEIQGKISADSASVDRINIVNLTAEKTTISDANGFFKIPVKAGDILVFTAVN' A
#
# COMPACT_ATOMS: atom_id res chain seq x y z
N MET A 1 -19.12 -29.11 35.12
CA MET A 1 -19.66 -28.80 33.78
C MET A 1 -19.36 -27.37 33.30
N LYS A 2 -19.35 -26.34 34.17
CA LYS A 2 -19.14 -24.93 33.79
C LYS A 2 -17.74 -24.61 33.18
N ILE A 3 -16.66 -25.18 33.75
CA ILE A 3 -15.27 -24.95 33.30
C ILE A 3 -15.01 -25.35 31.84
N LYS A 4 -15.64 -26.42 31.35
CA LYS A 4 -15.47 -26.87 29.96
C LYS A 4 -16.03 -25.85 28.97
N HIS A 5 -17.22 -25.31 29.23
CA HIS A 5 -17.85 -24.31 28.36
C HIS A 5 -17.12 -22.96 28.41
N THR A 6 -16.60 -22.56 29.58
CA THR A 6 -15.77 -21.36 29.72
C THR A 6 -14.48 -21.48 28.92
N LEU A 7 -13.81 -22.64 28.96
CA LEU A 7 -12.59 -22.89 28.18
C LEU A 7 -12.87 -22.88 26.67
N GLN A 8 -14.00 -23.45 26.25
CA GLN A 8 -14.41 -23.48 24.84
C GLN A 8 -14.69 -22.09 24.28
N LEU A 9 -15.32 -21.22 25.08
CA LEU A 9 -15.57 -19.82 24.74
C LEU A 9 -14.25 -19.03 24.61
N PHE A 10 -13.30 -19.28 25.51
CA PHE A 10 -11.99 -18.64 25.47
C PHE A 10 -11.20 -19.03 24.22
N LEU A 11 -11.25 -20.31 23.84
CA LEU A 11 -10.61 -20.81 22.62
C LEU A 11 -11.25 -20.22 21.35
N PHE A 12 -12.57 -20.02 21.35
CA PHE A 12 -13.31 -19.39 20.25
C PHE A 12 -12.94 -17.90 20.09
N LEU A 13 -12.74 -17.17 21.18
CA LEU A 13 -12.28 -15.77 21.13
C LEU A 13 -10.83 -15.64 20.63
N LEU A 14 -9.98 -16.62 20.94
CA LEU A 14 -8.58 -16.63 20.50
C LEU A 14 -8.44 -16.80 18.97
N VAL A 15 -9.39 -17.49 18.32
CA VAL A 15 -9.42 -17.67 16.86
C VAL A 15 -9.71 -16.36 16.11
N GLN A 16 -10.36 -15.38 16.75
CA GLN A 16 -10.68 -14.11 16.10
C GLN A 16 -9.44 -13.24 15.90
N VAL A 17 -8.43 -13.40 16.76
CA VAL A 17 -7.18 -12.63 16.70
C VAL A 17 -6.29 -13.06 15.51
N THR A 18 -6.50 -14.27 14.96
CA THR A 18 -5.70 -14.77 13.83
C THR A 18 -6.17 -14.24 12.47
N PHE A 19 -7.34 -13.57 12.39
CA PHE A 19 -7.89 -13.04 11.14
C PHE A 19 -7.75 -11.51 11.05
N GLY A 20 -6.52 -11.01 11.22
CA GLY A 20 -6.16 -9.65 10.80
C GLY A 20 -5.96 -9.57 9.30
N GLN A 21 -7.03 -9.69 8.50
CA GLN A 21 -6.98 -9.61 7.04
C GLN A 21 -6.60 -8.19 6.60
N THR A 22 -5.30 -7.91 6.59
CA THR A 22 -4.79 -6.70 5.98
C THR A 22 -4.87 -6.89 4.47
N GLU A 23 -5.62 -6.03 3.80
CA GLU A 23 -5.62 -5.89 2.34
C GLU A 23 -4.18 -6.03 1.80
N ALA A 24 -3.99 -6.95 0.85
CA ALA A 24 -2.66 -7.25 0.32
C ALA A 24 -2.06 -6.04 -0.38
N VAL A 25 -1.08 -5.40 0.26
CA VAL A 25 -0.28 -4.34 -0.35
C VAL A 25 0.60 -4.96 -1.42
N LYS A 26 0.52 -4.44 -2.64
CA LYS A 26 1.40 -4.84 -3.75
C LYS A 26 2.35 -3.70 -4.07
N GLU A 27 3.62 -4.01 -4.32
CA GLU A 27 4.52 -3.05 -4.93
C GLU A 27 4.30 -3.04 -6.44
N ILE A 28 3.99 -1.88 -7.01
CA ILE A 28 3.96 -1.68 -8.45
C ILE A 28 5.25 -1.03 -8.92
N GLN A 29 5.66 -1.38 -10.14
CA GLN A 29 6.75 -0.70 -10.85
C GLN A 29 6.13 0.01 -12.06
N GLY A 30 6.38 1.31 -12.19
CA GLY A 30 5.85 2.14 -13.26
C GLY A 30 6.95 2.90 -13.98
N LYS A 31 6.61 3.42 -15.16
CA LYS A 31 7.47 4.30 -15.95
C LYS A 31 6.69 5.55 -16.37
N ILE A 32 7.24 6.72 -16.08
CA ILE A 32 6.74 8.02 -16.53
C ILE A 32 7.39 8.33 -17.88
N SER A 33 6.64 8.92 -18.80
CA SER A 33 7.15 9.33 -20.11
C SER A 33 6.54 10.69 -20.48
N ALA A 34 7.35 11.58 -21.03
CA ALA A 34 6.96 12.92 -21.46
C ALA A 34 7.79 13.31 -22.69
N ASP A 35 7.21 14.09 -23.59
CA ASP A 35 7.85 14.43 -24.87
C ASP A 35 9.01 15.43 -24.69
N SER A 36 8.78 16.47 -23.89
CA SER A 36 9.72 17.57 -23.71
C SER A 36 9.96 17.97 -22.25
N ALA A 37 9.32 17.28 -21.30
CA ALA A 37 9.47 17.54 -19.87
C ALA A 37 10.41 16.51 -19.22
N SER A 38 11.13 16.93 -18.18
CA SER A 38 11.93 16.00 -17.39
C SER A 38 11.01 14.96 -16.74
N VAL A 39 11.43 13.70 -16.82
CA VAL A 39 10.82 12.58 -16.07
C VAL A 39 11.61 12.24 -14.82
N ASP A 40 12.74 12.92 -14.59
CA ASP A 40 13.56 12.77 -13.39
C ASP A 40 12.92 13.52 -12.23
N ARG A 41 13.04 12.93 -11.03
CA ARG A 41 12.61 13.53 -9.77
C ARG A 41 11.14 13.95 -9.69
N ILE A 42 10.25 13.26 -10.41
CA ILE A 42 8.81 13.43 -10.23
C ILE A 42 8.45 12.85 -8.87
N ASN A 43 7.65 13.57 -8.09
CA ASN A 43 7.13 13.10 -6.81
C ASN A 43 5.81 12.34 -7.05
N ILE A 44 5.77 11.07 -6.64
CA ILE A 44 4.58 10.22 -6.74
C ILE A 44 4.04 9.98 -5.32
N VAL A 45 2.82 10.40 -5.07
CA VAL A 45 2.15 10.25 -3.77
C VAL A 45 0.94 9.35 -3.93
N ASN A 46 0.91 8.24 -3.19
CA ASN A 46 -0.31 7.50 -2.90
C ASN A 46 -1.08 8.25 -1.81
N LEU A 47 -2.12 8.99 -2.20
CA LEU A 47 -2.91 9.81 -1.29
C LEU A 47 -3.72 8.98 -0.30
N THR A 48 -4.15 7.78 -0.69
CA THR A 48 -4.97 6.91 0.15
C THR A 48 -4.15 6.25 1.25
N ALA A 49 -2.94 5.79 0.93
CA ALA A 49 -2.07 5.06 1.85
C ALA A 49 -0.95 5.93 2.47
N GLU A 50 -0.90 7.22 2.13
CA GLU A 50 0.12 8.18 2.55
C GLU A 50 1.56 7.67 2.30
N LYS A 51 1.78 7.12 1.10
CA LYS A 51 3.10 6.64 0.66
C LYS A 51 3.65 7.53 -0.44
N THR A 52 4.95 7.74 -0.45
CA THR A 52 5.60 8.63 -1.41
C THR A 52 6.84 7.95 -1.99
N THR A 53 7.08 8.18 -3.27
CA THR A 53 8.30 7.79 -3.97
C THR A 53 8.69 8.86 -4.99
N ILE A 54 9.87 8.75 -5.56
CA ILE A 54 10.40 9.67 -6.56
C ILE A 54 10.85 8.87 -7.79
N SER A 55 10.59 9.38 -8.99
CA SER A 55 11.10 8.76 -10.22
C SER A 55 12.59 8.98 -10.42
N ASP A 56 13.24 8.03 -11.09
CA ASP A 56 14.63 8.15 -11.51
C ASP A 56 14.79 8.92 -12.84
N ALA A 57 16.04 9.10 -13.28
CA ALA A 57 16.38 9.80 -14.52
C ALA A 57 15.79 9.17 -15.80
N ASN A 58 15.36 7.91 -15.74
CA ASN A 58 14.70 7.21 -16.84
C ASN A 58 13.17 7.17 -16.68
N GLY A 59 12.63 7.82 -15.64
CA GLY A 59 11.21 7.89 -15.31
C GLY A 59 10.69 6.68 -14.55
N PHE A 60 11.52 5.74 -14.10
CA PHE A 60 11.06 4.57 -13.35
C PHE A 60 10.79 4.90 -11.89
N PHE A 61 9.77 4.26 -11.32
CA PHE A 61 9.44 4.37 -9.90
C PHE A 61 8.85 3.06 -9.37
N LYS A 62 8.93 2.88 -8.05
CA LYS A 62 8.27 1.79 -7.32
C LYS A 62 7.50 2.35 -6.13
N ILE A 63 6.25 1.90 -5.97
CA ILE A 63 5.40 2.37 -4.88
C ILE A 63 4.44 1.25 -4.40
N PRO A 64 4.26 1.07 -3.08
CA PRO A 64 3.24 0.19 -2.54
C PRO A 64 1.83 0.77 -2.72
N VAL A 65 0.91 -0.06 -3.23
CA VAL A 65 -0.49 0.29 -3.51
C VAL A 65 -1.44 -0.85 -3.17
N LYS A 66 -2.70 -0.48 -2.94
CA LYS A 66 -3.87 -1.37 -2.91
C LYS A 66 -4.80 -1.02 -4.08
N ALA A 67 -5.70 -1.94 -4.42
CA ALA A 67 -6.69 -1.67 -5.45
C ALA A 67 -7.61 -0.51 -5.00
N GLY A 68 -7.79 0.48 -5.87
CA GLY A 68 -8.58 1.67 -5.58
C GLY A 68 -7.81 2.84 -4.94
N ASP A 69 -6.51 2.67 -4.65
CA ASP A 69 -5.66 3.78 -4.21
C ASP A 69 -5.52 4.85 -5.31
N ILE A 70 -5.40 6.11 -4.88
CA ILE A 70 -5.21 7.26 -5.78
C ILE A 70 -3.74 7.66 -5.76
N LEU A 71 -3.10 7.63 -6.94
CA LEU A 71 -1.74 8.11 -7.13
C LEU A 71 -1.74 9.50 -7.78
N VAL A 72 -1.02 10.44 -7.18
CA VAL A 72 -0.82 11.79 -7.71
C VAL A 72 0.65 11.99 -8.06
N PHE A 73 0.88 12.55 -9.25
CA PHE A 73 2.20 12.80 -9.81
C PHE A 73 2.40 14.32 -9.86
N THR A 74 3.44 14.82 -9.21
CA THR A 74 3.75 16.26 -9.16
C THR A 74 5.22 16.50 -9.46
N ALA A 75 5.50 17.51 -10.28
CA ALA A 75 6.84 18.05 -10.46
C ALA A 75 6.90 19.44 -9.84
N VAL A 76 7.95 19.73 -9.09
CA VAL A 76 8.28 21.12 -8.73
C VAL A 76 9.29 21.56 -9.77
N ASN A 77 8.84 22.41 -10.70
CA ASN A 77 9.69 23.01 -11.73
C ASN A 77 10.39 24.25 -11.17
#